data_AF-A0A1M7LEF2-F1
#
_entry.id   AF-A0A1M7LEF2-F1
#
_cell.length_a   1.000
_cell.length_b   1.000
_cell.length_c   1.000
_cell.angle_alpha   90.00
_cell.angle_beta   90.00
_cell.angle_gamma   90.00
#
_symmetry.space_group_name_H-M   'P 1'
#
loop_
_entity.id
_entity.type
_entity.pdbx_description
1 polymer ?
#
loop_
_entity_poly.entity_id
_entity_poly.type
_entity_poly.pdbx_seq_one_letter_code
_entity_poly.pdbx_strand_id
1 'polypeptide(L)' 'HSILTIVYHILKRKQPYIELGPNYYEEKRRNMVIRQSLKKLESLGLKVTVETVAS' A
#
# COMPACT_ATOMS: atom_id res chain seq x y z
N HIS A 1 12.78 8.65 6.88
CA HIS A 1 12.12 9.44 7.93
C HIS A 1 10.70 9.79 7.52
N SER A 2 9.69 9.02 7.96
CA SER A 2 8.28 9.21 7.56
C SER A 2 7.65 10.49 8.15
N ILE A 3 7.97 10.83 9.40
CA ILE A 3 7.44 12.01 10.09
C ILE A 3 7.82 13.31 9.36
N LEU A 4 9.08 13.46 8.96
CA LEU A 4 9.54 14.66 8.24
C LEU A 4 8.80 14.85 6.90
N THR A 5 8.55 13.76 6.17
CA THR A 5 7.78 13.80 4.92
C THR A 5 6.33 14.18 5.17
N ILE A 6 5.71 13.69 6.25
CA ILE A 6 4.35 14.07 6.66
C ILE A 6 4.29 15.57 6.96
N VAL A 7 5.22 16.08 7.78
CA VAL A 7 5.32 17.51 8.13
C VAL A 7 5.50 18.36 6.87
N TYR A 8 6.40 17.97 5.96
CA TYR A 8 6.60 18.67 4.68
C TYR A 8 5.29 18.80 3.89
N HIS A 9 4.49 17.73 3.78
CA HIS A 9 3.24 17.77 3.03
C HIS A 9 2.14 18.57 3.71
N ILE A 10 2.03 18.51 5.04
CA ILE A 10 1.09 19.34 5.83
C ILE A 10 1.39 20.82 5.56
N LEU A 11 2.66 21.22 5.68
CA LEU A 11 3.09 22.60 5.48
C LEU A 11 2.92 23.03 4.01
N LYS A 12 3.34 22.20 3.06
CA LYS A 12 3.27 22.51 1.61
C LYS A 12 1.83 22.65 1.11
N ARG A 13 0.91 21.81 1.59
CA ARG A 13 -0.48 21.78 1.12
C ARG A 13 -1.41 22.66 1.94
N LYS A 14 -0.95 23.19 3.09
CA LYS A 14 -1.77 23.95 4.05
C LYS A 14 -3.04 23.20 4.47
N GLN A 15 -2.93 21.87 4.58
CA GLN A 15 -4.03 21.00 4.98
C GLN A 15 -3.69 20.35 6.32
N PRO A 16 -4.68 20.22 7.24
CA PRO A 16 -4.46 19.53 8.49
C PRO A 16 -4.08 18.06 8.25
N TYR A 17 -3.44 17.46 9.25
CA TYR A 17 -3.18 16.02 9.22
C TYR A 17 -4.51 15.26 9.14
N ILE A 18 -4.62 14.38 8.14
CA ILE A 18 -5.76 13.48 7.98
C ILE A 18 -5.28 12.10 8.44
N GLU A 19 -5.91 11.60 9.50
CA GLU A 19 -5.64 10.26 9.97
C GLU A 19 -6.17 9.25 8.94
N LEU A 20 -5.33 8.29 8.57
CA LEU A 20 -5.62 7.33 7.51
C LEU A 20 -6.57 6.21 7.97
N GLY A 21 -6.98 6.24 9.24
CA GLY A 21 -7.79 5.22 9.88
C GLY A 21 -6.98 4.01 10.38
N PRO A 22 -7.57 3.21 11.28
CA PRO A 22 -6.88 2.12 11.97
C PRO A 22 -6.40 1.00 11.03
N ASN A 23 -7.11 0.79 9.92
CA ASN A 23 -6.83 -0.31 9.00
C ASN A 23 -5.83 0.05 7.89
N TYR A 24 -5.36 1.29 7.81
CA TYR A 24 -4.51 1.75 6.71
C TYR A 24 -3.23 0.92 6.58
N TYR A 25 -2.56 0.65 7.70
CA TYR A 25 -1.32 -0.13 7.68
C TYR A 25 -1.58 -1.59 7.31
N GLU A 26 -2.69 -2.17 7.76
CA GLU A 26 -3.06 -3.55 7.41
C GLU A 26 -3.40 -3.69 5.94
N GLU A 27 -4.21 -2.76 5.38
CA GLU A 27 -4.54 -2.76 3.96
C GLU A 27 -3.29 -2.53 3.09
N LYS A 28 -2.45 -1.56 3.47
CA LYS A 28 -1.18 -1.30 2.78
C LYS A 28 -0.25 -2.50 2.83
N ARG A 29 -0.16 -3.19 3.97
CA ARG A 29 0.65 -4.41 4.12
C ARG A 29 0.10 -5.53 3.27
N ARG A 30 -1.22 -5.74 3.26
CA ARG A 30 -1.89 -6.73 2.40
C ARG A 30 -1.56 -6.50 0.93
N ASN A 31 -1.72 -5.27 0.45
CA ASN A 31 -1.40 -4.90 -0.93
C ASN A 31 0.08 -5.09 -1.27
N MET A 32 0.98 -4.78 -0.34
CA MET A 32 2.41 -5.02 -0.51
C MET A 32 2.73 -6.51 -0.64
N VAL A 33 2.14 -7.35 0.21
CA VAL A 33 2.31 -8.82 0.16
C VAL A 33 1.80 -9.37 -1.15
N ILE A 34 0.59 -9.01 -1.56
CA ILE A 34 0.01 -9.43 -2.85
C ILE A 34 0.98 -9.08 -3.99
N ARG A 35 1.42 -7.81 -4.07
CA ARG A 35 2.32 -7.36 -5.14
C ARG A 35 3.66 -8.11 -5.15
N GLN A 36 4.24 -8.38 -3.98
CA GLN A 36 5.50 -9.14 -3.90
C GLN A 36 5.30 -10.58 -4.35
N SER A 37 4.21 -11.22 -3.94
CA SER A 37 3.88 -12.59 -4.34
C SER A 37 3.65 -12.70 -5.85
N LEU A 38 2.91 -11.76 -6.45
CA LEU A 38 2.70 -11.73 -7.89
C LEU A 38 4.02 -11.61 -8.65
N LYS A 39 4.86 -10.63 -8.28
CA LYS A 39 6.17 -10.46 -8.89
C LYS A 39 7.05 -11.70 -8.79
N LYS A 40 7.00 -12.38 -7.64
CA LYS A 40 7.76 -13.62 -7.43
C LYS A 40 7.27 -14.73 -8.37
N LEU A 41 5.96 -14.93 -8.48
CA LEU A 41 5.38 -15.92 -9.38
C LEU A 41 5.69 -15.61 -10.86
N GLU A 42 5.57 -14.35 -11.27
CA GLU A 42 5.92 -13.91 -12.62
C GLU A 42 7.41 -14.12 -12.93
N SER A 43 8.29 -13.86 -11.95
CA SER A 43 9.74 -14.07 -12.11
C SER A 43 10.12 -15.54 -12.31
N LEU A 44 9.24 -16.47 -11.94
CA LEU A 44 9.40 -17.91 -12.19
C LEU A 44 8.89 -18.33 -13.58
N GLY A 45 8.46 -17.38 -14.43
CA GLY A 45 7.93 -17.65 -15.76
C GLY A 45 6.46 -18.04 -15.77
N LEU A 46 5.75 -17.88 -14.65
CA LEU A 46 4.34 -18.20 -14.54
C LEU A 46 3.50 -16.99 -14.98
N LYS A 47 2.48 -17.23 -15.81
CA LYS A 47 1.41 -16.27 -16.05
C LYS A 47 0.45 -16.31 -14.87
N VAL A 48 0.30 -15.19 -14.16
CA VAL A 48 -0.55 -15.10 -12.96
C VAL A 48 -1.83 -14.35 -13.28
N THR A 49 -2.96 -14.95 -12.91
CA THR A 49 -4.29 -14.32 -12.95
C THR A 49 -4.83 -14.27 -11.52
N VAL A 50 -5.30 -13.10 -11.08
CA VAL A 50 -5.89 -12.91 -9.76
C VAL A 50 -7.39 -12.72 -9.91
N GLU A 51 -8.17 -13.55 -9.23
CA GLU A 51 -9.62 -13.44 -9.18
C GLU A 51 -10.05 -13.11 -7.75
N THR A 52 -11.00 -12.20 -7.62
CA THR A 52 -11.60 -11.87 -6.33
C THR A 52 -12.66 -12.91 -6.01
N VAL A 53 -12.35 -13.81 -5.08
CA VAL A 53 -13.35 -14.60 -4.37
C VAL A 53 -13.99 -13.72 -3.30
N ALA A 54 -14.88 -12.81 -3.72
CA ALA A 54 -15.72 -12.08 -2.78
C ALA A 54 -17.02 -12.86 -2.56
N SER A 55 -17.26 -13.19 -1.28
CA SER A 55 -18.56 -13.51 -0.67
C SER A 55 -19.24 -12.25 -0.18
#